data_AF-A0A935JQF4-F1
#
_entry.id   AF-A0A935JQF4-F1
#
_cell.length_a   1.000
_cell.length_b   1.000
_cell.length_c   1.000
_cell.angle_alpha   90.00
_cell.angle_beta   90.00
_cell.angle_gamma   90.00
#
_symmetry.space_group_name_H-M   'P 1'
#
loop_
_entity.id
_entity.type
_entity.pdbx_description
1 polymer ?
#
loop_
_entity_poly.entity_id
_entity_poly.type
_entity_poly.pdbx_seq_one_letter_code
_entity_poly.pdbx_strand_id
1 'polypeptide(L)'
;MKTLVDELTFASYASEKVEIWNRSDLAQLLKLFDKTSNLLDGGWMTDDQWKDYCDHTLKLAASAERSFPPLHIVSIARILCQQPRLVQCRNDDT
;
A
#
# COMPACT_ATOMS: atom_id res chain seq x y z
N MET A 1 -4.72 21.94 -4.05
CA MET A 1 -5.35 20.65 -4.43
C MET A 1 -4.72 20.06 -5.69
N LYS A 2 -4.55 20.83 -6.80
CA LYS A 2 -3.80 20.36 -8.00
C LYS A 2 -2.45 19.72 -7.65
N THR A 3 -1.67 20.36 -6.79
CA THR A 3 -0.33 19.92 -6.38
C THR A 3 -0.30 18.51 -5.76
N LEU A 4 -1.30 18.14 -4.96
CA LEU A 4 -1.31 16.83 -4.31
C LEU A 4 -1.77 15.72 -5.27
N VAL A 5 -2.69 16.05 -6.19
CA VAL A 5 -3.10 15.12 -7.26
C VAL A 5 -1.89 14.79 -8.14
N ASP A 6 -1.07 15.78 -8.46
CA ASP A 6 0.15 15.61 -9.25
C ASP A 6 1.22 14.77 -8.53
N GLU A 7 1.25 14.80 -7.20
CA GLU A 7 2.14 13.97 -6.37
C GLU A 7 1.67 12.52 -6.23
N LEU A 8 0.37 12.26 -6.40
CA LEU A 8 -0.24 10.94 -6.27
C LEU A 8 -0.48 10.22 -7.61
N THR A 9 -0.29 10.95 -8.71
CA THR A 9 -0.49 10.46 -10.07
C THR A 9 0.81 9.87 -10.61
N PHE A 10 0.74 8.60 -11.03
CA PHE A 10 1.86 7.86 -11.61
C PHE A 10 1.39 7.20 -12.91
N ALA A 11 2.29 7.05 -13.88
CA ALA A 11 1.98 6.42 -15.16
C ALA A 11 1.61 4.93 -15.01
N SER A 12 2.17 4.26 -14.01
CA SER A 12 1.93 2.85 -13.70
C SER A 12 2.28 2.53 -12.25
N TYR A 13 1.90 1.34 -11.80
CA TYR A 13 2.36 0.84 -10.49
C TYR A 13 3.90 0.69 -10.43
N ALA A 14 4.53 0.27 -11.53
CA ALA A 14 5.99 0.18 -11.62
C ALA A 14 6.66 1.55 -11.46
N SER A 15 6.11 2.59 -12.08
CA SER A 15 6.64 3.96 -11.94
C SER A 15 6.41 4.51 -10.53
N GLU A 16 5.26 4.20 -9.91
CA GLU A 16 4.99 4.57 -8.52
C GLU A 16 6.07 4.04 -7.57
N LYS A 17 6.44 2.75 -7.67
CA LYS A 17 7.45 2.13 -6.79
C LYS A 17 8.82 2.83 -6.82
N VAL A 18 9.12 3.55 -7.90
CA VAL A 18 10.38 4.27 -8.11
C VAL A 18 10.25 5.74 -7.75
N GLU A 19 9.20 6.40 -8.21
CA GLU A 19 9.07 7.85 -8.15
C GLU A 19 8.50 8.37 -6.83
N ILE A 20 7.74 7.56 -6.08
CA ILE A 20 7.05 7.99 -4.86
C ILE A 20 8.01 8.55 -3.80
N TRP A 21 9.26 8.08 -3.79
CA TRP A 21 10.29 8.50 -2.84
C TRP A 21 10.80 9.92 -3.07
N ASN A 22 10.56 10.48 -4.26
CA ASN A 22 10.86 11.88 -4.58
C ASN A 22 9.65 12.80 -4.32
N ARG A 23 8.52 12.24 -3.86
CA ARG A 23 7.31 13.00 -3.53
C ARG A 23 7.30 13.31 -2.03
N SER A 24 6.42 14.24 -1.64
CA SER A 24 6.31 14.67 -0.25
C SER A 24 6.01 13.51 0.70
N ASP A 25 6.39 13.65 1.97
CA ASP A 25 6.05 12.67 3.01
C ASP A 25 4.54 12.44 3.09
N LEU A 26 3.74 13.49 2.86
CA LEU A 26 2.28 13.37 2.82
C LEU A 26 1.81 12.50 1.65
N ALA A 27 2.40 12.63 0.46
CA ALA A 27 2.08 11.77 -0.67
C ALA A 27 2.43 10.31 -0.40
N GLN A 28 3.59 10.05 0.23
CA GLN A 28 3.99 8.72 0.65
C GLN A 28 3.02 8.12 1.68
N LEU A 29 2.58 8.92 2.66
CA LEU A 29 1.58 8.51 3.64
C LEU A 29 0.23 8.19 2.97
N LEU A 30 -0.24 9.03 2.05
CA LEU A 30 -1.49 8.77 1.34
C LEU A 30 -1.40 7.54 0.45
N LYS A 31 -0.25 7.24 -0.15
CA LYS A 31 -0.02 5.97 -0.83
C LYS A 31 0.00 4.79 0.12
N LEU A 32 0.50 4.93 1.34
CA LEU A 32 0.36 3.88 2.36
C LEU A 32 -1.12 3.55 2.62
N PHE A 33 -1.98 4.58 2.75
CA PHE A 33 -3.43 4.38 2.89
C PHE A 33 -4.05 3.68 1.67
N ASP A 34 -3.66 4.10 0.45
CA ASP A 34 -4.10 3.47 -0.81
C ASP A 34 -3.74 1.98 -0.85
N LYS A 35 -2.47 1.63 -0.62
CA LYS A 35 -2.02 0.22 -0.67
C LYS A 35 -2.60 -0.62 0.45
N THR A 36 -2.73 -0.06 1.65
CA THR A 36 -3.37 -0.77 2.77
C THR A 36 -4.83 -1.08 2.46
N SER A 37 -5.55 -0.15 1.84
CA SER A 37 -6.93 -0.38 1.38
C SER A 37 -6.99 -1.47 0.30
N ASN A 38 -6.08 -1.46 -0.66
CA ASN A 38 -5.99 -2.50 -1.70
C ASN A 38 -5.65 -3.88 -1.14
N LEU A 39 -4.82 -3.96 -0.09
CA LEU A 39 -4.51 -5.22 0.59
C LEU A 39 -5.70 -5.77 1.40
N LEU A 40 -6.52 -4.90 1.99
CA LEU A 40 -7.74 -5.32 2.70
C LEU A 40 -8.77 -5.94 1.74
N ASP A 41 -8.88 -5.44 0.52
CA ASP A 41 -9.79 -5.94 -0.52
C ASP A 41 -9.16 -7.05 -1.41
N GLY A 42 -7.87 -7.35 -1.24
CA GLY A 42 -6.97 -8.02 -2.20
C GLY A 42 -7.32 -9.43 -2.71
N GLY A 43 -8.58 -9.88 -2.68
CA GLY A 43 -9.08 -11.09 -3.30
C GLY A 43 -8.84 -11.19 -4.81
N TRP A 44 -8.62 -10.06 -5.50
CA TRP A 44 -8.31 -10.02 -6.94
C TRP A 44 -6.83 -10.25 -7.27
N MET A 45 -5.93 -10.20 -6.29
CA MET A 45 -4.48 -10.34 -6.53
C MET A 45 -4.08 -11.82 -6.76
N THR A 46 -2.97 -12.07 -7.43
CA THR A 46 -2.25 -13.35 -7.32
C THR A 46 -1.33 -13.33 -6.09
N ASP A 47 -0.77 -14.47 -5.70
CA ASP A 47 0.16 -14.51 -4.57
C ASP A 47 1.45 -13.71 -4.84
N ASP A 48 1.92 -13.71 -6.10
CA ASP A 48 3.05 -12.88 -6.52
C ASP A 48 2.72 -11.39 -6.45
N GLN A 49 1.51 -11.00 -6.89
CA GLN A 49 1.04 -9.62 -6.79
C GLN A 49 0.88 -9.19 -5.32
N TRP A 50 0.34 -10.08 -4.48
CA TRP A 50 0.23 -9.85 -3.04
C TRP A 50 1.59 -9.60 -2.41
N LYS A 51 2.57 -10.46 -2.69
CA LYS A 51 3.93 -10.31 -2.19
C LYS A 51 4.56 -8.97 -2.60
N ASP A 52 4.48 -8.61 -3.88
CA ASP A 52 5.00 -7.34 -4.39
C ASP A 52 4.30 -6.13 -3.75
N TYR A 53 2.98 -6.21 -3.57
CA TYR A 53 2.19 -5.20 -2.85
C TYR A 53 2.63 -5.07 -1.39
N CYS A 54 2.80 -6.17 -0.68
CA CYS A 54 3.26 -6.19 0.70
C CYS A 54 4.65 -5.58 0.84
N ASP A 55 5.60 -5.97 -0.02
CA ASP A 55 6.96 -5.45 -0.02
C ASP A 55 6.98 -3.93 -0.23
N HIS A 56 6.15 -3.43 -1.15
CA HIS A 56 6.03 -1.99 -1.36
C HIS A 56 5.35 -1.26 -0.20
N THR A 57 4.27 -1.82 0.33
CA THR A 57 3.51 -1.27 1.46
C THR A 57 4.37 -1.15 2.72
N LEU A 58 5.20 -2.16 3.00
CA LEU A 58 6.13 -2.14 4.14
C LEU A 58 7.19 -1.04 4.01
N LYS A 59 7.67 -0.74 2.79
CA LYS A 59 8.59 0.39 2.56
C LYS A 59 7.91 1.74 2.82
N LEU A 60 6.66 1.90 2.38
CA LEU A 60 5.87 3.11 2.65
C LEU A 60 5.60 3.28 4.16
N ALA A 61 5.28 2.18 4.85
CA ALA A 61 5.09 2.16 6.30
C ALA A 61 6.35 2.61 7.06
N ALA A 62 7.52 2.09 6.68
CA ALA A 62 8.80 2.51 7.25
C ALA A 62 9.12 3.99 6.94
N SER A 63 8.66 4.52 5.81
CA SER A 63 8.81 5.95 5.50
C SER A 63 7.90 6.81 6.38
N ALA A 64 6.63 6.42 6.51
CA ALA A 64 5.67 7.13 7.34
C ALA A 64 6.09 7.17 8.83
N GLU A 65 6.67 6.09 9.37
CA GLU A 65 7.20 6.06 10.75
C GLU A 65 8.35 7.04 10.98
N ARG A 66 9.15 7.35 9.95
CA ARG A 66 10.25 8.33 10.07
C ARG A 66 9.75 9.77 10.02
N SER A 67 8.72 10.02 9.22
CA SER A 67 8.26 11.38 8.91
C SER A 67 7.10 11.86 9.78
N PHE A 68 6.36 10.95 10.44
CA PHE A 68 5.18 11.29 11.23
C PHE A 68 5.22 10.66 12.64
N PRO A 69 4.51 11.24 13.62
CA PRO A 69 4.23 10.57 14.89
C PRO A 69 3.56 9.21 14.65
N PRO A 70 3.57 8.29 15.64
CA PRO A 70 2.98 6.96 15.47
C PRO A 70 1.56 6.99 14.89
N LEU A 71 1.35 6.28 13.77
CA LEU A 71 0.07 6.18 13.08
C LEU A 71 -0.42 4.74 13.06
N HIS A 72 -1.70 4.51 13.37
CA HIS A 72 -2.30 3.16 13.33
C HIS A 72 -2.23 2.49 11.96
N ILE A 73 -2.25 3.27 10.87
CA ILE A 73 -2.15 2.73 9.52
C ILE A 73 -0.87 1.91 9.30
N VAL A 74 0.23 2.27 9.97
CA VAL A 74 1.48 1.53 9.90
C VAL A 74 1.31 0.15 10.56
N SER A 75 0.70 0.09 11.74
CA SER A 75 0.42 -1.18 12.42
C SER A 75 -0.48 -2.09 11.57
N ILE A 76 -1.54 -1.52 10.97
CA ILE A 76 -2.45 -2.26 10.09
C ILE A 76 -1.70 -2.82 8.88
N ALA A 77 -0.93 -1.98 8.18
CA ALA A 77 -0.14 -2.38 7.02
C ALA A 77 0.84 -3.52 7.36
N ARG A 78 1.55 -3.41 8.49
CA ARG A 78 2.50 -4.44 8.96
C ARG A 78 1.79 -5.76 9.24
N ILE A 79 0.64 -5.74 9.93
CA ILE A 79 -0.13 -6.94 10.24
C ILE A 79 -0.59 -7.63 8.96
N LEU A 80 -1.19 -6.88 8.02
CA LEU A 80 -1.67 -7.45 6.75
C LEU A 80 -0.55 -8.13 5.96
N CYS A 81 0.65 -7.54 5.94
CA CYS A 81 1.79 -8.07 5.20
C CYS A 81 2.50 -9.26 5.89
N GLN A 82 2.19 -9.52 7.17
CA GLN A 82 2.78 -10.61 7.95
C GLN A 82 1.87 -11.85 8.02
N GLN A 83 0.58 -11.71 7.69
CA GLN A 83 -0.33 -12.85 7.65
C GLN A 83 -0.13 -13.63 6.34
N PRO A 84 -0.23 -14.97 6.35
CA PRO A 84 -0.51 -15.73 5.14
C PRO A 84 -1.76 -15.11 4.51
N ARG A 85 -1.76 -14.92 3.19
CA ARG A 85 -2.89 -14.33 2.47
C ARG A 85 -4.16 -15.00 2.97
N LEU A 86 -5.05 -14.22 3.60
CA LEU A 86 -6.34 -14.73 4.03
C LEU A 86 -7.04 -15.13 2.74
N VAL A 87 -7.08 -16.44 2.47
CA VAL A 87 -7.93 -17.00 1.44
C VAL A 87 -9.33 -16.63 1.87
N GLN A 88 -9.87 -15.54 1.32
CA GLN A 88 -11.31 -15.35 1.32
C GLN A 88 -11.82 -16.56 0.55
N CYS A 89 -12.42 -17.50 1.27
CA CYS A 89 -13.25 -18.52 0.66
C CYS A 89 -14.26 -17.77 -0.22
N ARG A 90 -14.02 -17.76 -1.54
CA ARG A 90 -15.10 -17.58 -2.49
C ARG A 90 -16.02 -18.76 -2.24
N ASN A 91 -17.18 -18.47 -1.66
CA ASN A 91 -18.33 -19.33 -1.89
C ASN A 91 -18.60 -19.21 -3.39
N ASP A 92 -18.02 -20.13 -4.16
CA ASP A 92 -18.54 -20.47 -5.48
C ASP A 92 -19.86 -21.21 -5.24
N ASP A 93 -20.90 -20.46 -4.85
CA ASP A 93 -22.27 -20.94 -4.85
C ASP A 93 -22.85 -20.71 -6.24
N THR A 94 -22.91 -21.82 -6.99
CA THR A 94 -23.82 -22.13 -8.12
C THR A 94 -23.57 -21.52 -9.50
#